data_AF-A0A6N7ILL3-F1
#
_entry.id   AF-A0A6N7ILL3-F1
#
_cell.length_a   1.000
_cell.length_b   1.000
_cell.length_c   1.000
_cell.angle_alpha   90.00
_cell.angle_beta   90.00
_cell.angle_gamma   90.00
#
_symmetry.space_group_name_H-M   'P 1'
#
loop_
_entity.id
_entity.type
_entity.pdbx_description
1 polymer ?
#
loop_
_entity_poly.entity_id
_entity_poly.type
_entity_poly.pdbx_seq_one_letter_code
_entity_poly.pdbx_strand_id
1 'polypeptide(L)'
;MSHHLEYVHGAGDDPRYNMPYTPAIKVHSGKLVYLAGVTAAPIYHSHPHVPAEFDGIPTDPGAQAELTMRNLRNVLRAAGGDLDDVVELTRFIVDLDKNQDAINAVMARHLGTHRPASTSVEVVRLATDPRLVLELAAVAAVPA
;
A
#
# COMPACT_ATOMS: atom_id res chain seq x y z
N MET A 1 -14.03 -1.20 -13.38
CA MET A 1 -13.59 0.06 -12.75
C MET A 1 -14.81 0.83 -12.33
N SER A 2 -14.83 1.32 -11.10
CA SER A 2 -15.89 2.22 -10.67
C SER A 2 -15.85 3.48 -11.54
N HIS A 3 -17.02 4.02 -11.89
CA HIS A 3 -17.17 5.16 -12.79
C HIS A 3 -16.52 6.46 -12.25
N HIS A 4 -15.96 6.45 -11.04
CA HIS A 4 -15.31 7.60 -10.42
C HIS A 4 -13.78 7.67 -10.60
N LEU A 5 -13.12 6.63 -11.12
CA LEU A 5 -11.67 6.61 -11.36
C LEU A 5 -11.34 6.36 -12.84
N GLU A 6 -10.33 7.05 -13.36
CA GLU A 6 -9.81 6.88 -14.73
C GLU A 6 -8.29 6.74 -14.70
N TYR A 7 -7.75 5.72 -15.37
CA TYR A 7 -6.31 5.62 -15.60
C TYR A 7 -5.93 6.51 -16.77
N VAL A 8 -4.95 7.39 -16.55
CA VAL A 8 -4.48 8.34 -17.54
C VAL A 8 -3.13 7.88 -18.07
N HIS A 9 -3.10 7.59 -19.36
CA HIS A 9 -1.92 7.15 -20.09
C HIS A 9 -1.49 8.22 -21.10
N GLY A 10 -0.17 8.30 -21.36
CA GLY A 10 0.39 9.17 -22.38
C GLY A 10 0.35 8.55 -23.78
N ALA A 11 0.85 9.28 -24.79
CA ALA A 11 0.86 8.82 -26.19
C ALA A 11 1.68 7.54 -26.45
N GLY A 12 2.53 7.12 -25.51
CA GLY A 12 3.36 5.91 -25.60
C GLY A 12 2.74 4.66 -24.97
N ASP A 13 1.43 4.68 -24.66
CA ASP A 13 0.74 3.52 -24.11
C ASP A 13 0.80 2.32 -25.06
N ASP A 14 1.22 1.17 -24.54
CA ASP A 14 1.36 -0.06 -25.31
C ASP A 14 0.95 -1.26 -24.44
N PRO A 15 -0.03 -2.07 -24.87
CA PRO A 15 -0.55 -3.19 -24.08
C PRO A 15 0.47 -4.31 -23.83
N ARG A 16 1.65 -4.28 -24.46
CA ARG A 16 2.75 -5.21 -24.19
C ARG A 16 3.46 -4.93 -22.86
N TYR A 17 3.34 -3.72 -22.32
CA TYR A 17 3.94 -3.38 -21.03
C TYR A 17 3.06 -3.87 -19.87
N ASN A 18 3.62 -4.71 -19.01
CA ASN A 18 2.96 -5.17 -17.79
C ASN A 18 3.41 -4.33 -16.59
N MET A 19 2.82 -3.15 -16.44
CA MET A 19 3.10 -2.26 -15.32
C MET A 19 2.22 -2.62 -14.11
N PRO A 20 2.79 -2.77 -12.90
CA PRO A 20 2.01 -3.01 -11.68
C PRO A 20 1.41 -1.71 -11.09
N TYR A 21 1.51 -0.60 -11.81
CA TYR A 21 0.98 0.72 -11.46
C TYR A 21 0.50 1.41 -12.74
N THR A 22 -0.26 2.49 -12.58
CA THR A 22 -0.65 3.38 -13.70
C THR A 22 0.15 4.68 -13.64
N PRO A 23 0.49 5.32 -14.79
CA PRO A 23 1.21 6.59 -14.80
C PRO A 23 0.48 7.71 -14.04
N ALA A 24 -0.85 7.75 -14.11
CA ALA A 24 -1.68 8.70 -13.38
C ALA A 24 -3.11 8.17 -13.18
N ILE A 25 -3.74 8.56 -12.07
CA ILE A 25 -5.18 8.35 -11.83
C ILE A 25 -5.88 9.70 -11.77
N LYS A 26 -6.94 9.84 -12.56
CA LYS A 26 -7.88 10.94 -12.44
C LYS A 26 -9.07 10.50 -11.60
N VAL A 27 -9.39 11.28 -10.57
CA VAL A 27 -10.56 11.10 -9.70
C VAL A 27 -11.67 12.01 -10.18
N HIS A 28 -12.79 11.44 -10.61
CA HIS A 28 -13.97 12.18 -11.09
C HIS A 28 -14.94 12.54 -9.95
N SER A 29 -15.03 11.69 -8.93
CA SER A 29 -15.90 11.89 -7.77
C SER A 29 -15.45 11.04 -6.58
N GLY A 30 -16.03 11.29 -5.40
CA GLY A 30 -15.69 10.62 -4.15
C GLY A 30 -15.08 11.55 -3.10
N LYS A 31 -14.78 11.00 -1.92
CA LYS A 31 -14.10 11.71 -0.82
C LYS A 31 -12.67 11.22 -0.74
N LEU A 32 -11.72 12.14 -0.63
CA LEU A 32 -10.32 11.76 -0.41
C LEU A 32 -10.10 11.35 1.04
N VAL A 33 -9.46 10.20 1.21
CA VAL A 33 -9.01 9.65 2.50
C VAL A 33 -7.49 9.58 2.45
N TYR A 34 -6.84 10.25 3.38
CA TYR A 34 -5.39 10.22 3.57
C TYR A 34 -5.08 9.23 4.67
N LEU A 35 -4.31 8.20 4.35
CA LEU A 35 -3.94 7.17 5.29
C LEU A 35 -2.55 7.47 5.86
N ALA A 36 -2.40 7.31 7.17
CA ALA A 36 -1.09 7.26 7.80
C ALA A 36 -0.27 6.10 7.22
N GLY A 37 1.05 6.11 7.46
CA GLY A 37 1.92 5.00 7.11
C GLY A 37 1.43 3.68 7.72
N VAL A 38 1.16 2.68 6.88
CA VAL A 38 0.68 1.36 7.28
C VAL A 38 1.82 0.35 7.17
N THR A 39 2.03 -0.42 8.22
CA THR A 39 3.04 -1.50 8.28
C THR A 39 2.41 -2.80 8.77
N ALA A 40 3.24 -3.82 9.03
CA ALA A 40 2.82 -5.08 9.65
C ALA A 40 2.58 -4.95 11.17
N ALA A 41 2.88 -3.80 11.78
CA ALA A 41 2.58 -3.54 13.19
C ALA A 41 1.06 -3.43 13.42
N PRO A 42 0.58 -3.59 14.67
CA PRO A 42 -0.82 -3.31 15.00
C PRO A 42 -1.21 -1.87 14.64
N ILE A 43 -2.39 -1.68 14.04
CA ILE A 43 -2.93 -0.36 13.69
C ILE A 43 -3.01 0.55 14.92
N TYR A 44 -3.41 -0.02 16.06
CA TYR A 44 -3.50 0.66 17.35
C TYR A 44 -2.41 0.12 18.27
N HIS A 45 -1.52 0.99 18.72
CA HIS A 45 -0.43 0.69 19.65
C HIS A 45 -0.07 1.94 20.46
N SER A 46 0.71 1.76 21.52
CA SER A 46 1.00 2.80 22.50
C SER A 46 2.19 3.66 22.09
N HIS A 47 2.18 4.93 22.49
CA HIS A 47 3.34 5.81 22.48
C HIS A 47 3.57 6.38 23.90
N PRO A 48 4.78 6.22 24.50
CA PRO A 48 5.94 5.50 23.96
C PRO A 48 5.65 4.01 23.70
N HIS A 49 6.36 3.43 22.74
CA HIS A 49 6.15 2.05 22.30
C HIS A 49 6.30 1.06 23.45
N VAL A 50 5.32 0.15 23.56
CA VAL A 50 5.40 -1.00 24.46
C VAL A 50 5.89 -2.20 23.64
N PRO A 51 7.11 -2.73 23.87
CA PRO A 51 7.70 -3.74 23.00
C PRO A 51 6.82 -4.97 22.73
N ALA A 52 6.10 -5.44 23.75
CA ALA A 52 5.22 -6.62 23.64
C ALA A 52 4.06 -6.45 22.64
N GLU A 53 3.65 -5.22 22.31
CA GLU A 53 2.61 -4.98 21.29
C GLU A 53 3.11 -5.35 19.88
N PHE A 54 4.42 -5.47 19.68
CA PHE A 54 5.06 -5.73 18.40
C PHE A 54 5.60 -7.16 18.27
N ASP A 55 5.42 -8.02 19.27
CA ASP A 55 5.91 -9.41 19.24
C ASP A 55 5.31 -10.23 18.08
N GLY A 56 4.11 -9.85 17.63
CA GLY A 56 3.42 -10.46 16.50
C GLY A 56 3.95 -10.08 15.11
N ILE A 57 4.92 -9.16 14.99
CA ILE A 57 5.49 -8.78 13.69
C ILE A 57 6.33 -9.96 13.15
N PRO A 58 5.97 -10.54 11.98
CA PRO A 58 6.71 -11.64 11.40
C PRO A 58 8.04 -11.15 10.80
N THR A 59 9.01 -12.05 10.68
CA THR A 59 10.31 -11.74 10.04
C THR A 59 10.28 -11.95 8.52
N ASP A 60 9.33 -12.73 8.01
CA ASP A 60 9.18 -12.97 6.57
C ASP A 60 8.58 -11.73 5.87
N PRO A 61 9.22 -11.19 4.80
CA PRO A 61 8.73 -10.01 4.09
C PRO A 61 7.34 -10.22 3.47
N GLY A 62 7.04 -11.43 3.00
CA GLY A 62 5.73 -11.77 2.44
C GLY A 62 4.63 -11.74 3.51
N ALA A 63 4.90 -12.29 4.69
CA ALA A 63 4.00 -12.25 5.84
C ALA A 63 3.82 -10.81 6.37
N GLN A 64 4.87 -9.99 6.36
CA GLN A 64 4.74 -8.56 6.66
C GLN A 64 3.85 -7.86 5.64
N ALA A 65 4.07 -8.08 4.34
CA ALA A 65 3.22 -7.50 3.29
C ALA A 65 1.76 -7.94 3.43
N GLU A 66 1.50 -9.19 3.82
CA GLU A 66 0.14 -9.71 4.04
C GLU A 66 -0.56 -8.96 5.19
N LEU A 67 0.13 -8.76 6.31
CA LEU A 67 -0.38 -7.95 7.42
C LEU A 67 -0.56 -6.48 7.04
N THR A 68 0.41 -5.88 6.35
CA THR A 68 0.33 -4.49 5.88
C THR A 68 -0.88 -4.27 4.97
N MET A 69 -1.10 -5.17 3.99
CA MET A 69 -2.26 -5.06 3.08
C MET A 69 -3.60 -5.29 3.80
N ARG A 70 -3.64 -6.23 4.76
CA ARG A 70 -4.83 -6.42 5.63
C ARG A 70 -5.11 -5.18 6.48
N ASN A 71 -4.08 -4.59 7.07
CA ASN A 71 -4.20 -3.37 7.87
C ASN A 71 -4.70 -2.20 7.01
N LEU A 72 -4.13 -2.03 5.81
CA LEU A 72 -4.54 -1.02 4.85
C LEU A 72 -6.02 -1.17 4.49
N ARG A 73 -6.44 -2.39 4.14
CA ARG A 73 -7.85 -2.70 3.82
C ARG A 73 -8.78 -2.41 5.01
N ASN A 74 -8.37 -2.76 6.24
CA ASN A 74 -9.18 -2.51 7.44
C ASN A 74 -9.43 -1.02 7.66
N VAL A 75 -8.40 -0.18 7.50
CA VAL A 75 -8.53 1.29 7.62
C VAL A 75 -9.40 1.86 6.50
N LEU A 76 -9.22 1.41 5.26
CA LEU A 76 -10.06 1.83 4.13
C LEU A 76 -11.54 1.47 4.34
N ARG A 77 -11.82 0.26 4.83
CA ARG A 77 -13.19 -0.18 5.14
C ARG A 77 -13.83 0.65 6.25
N ALA A 78 -13.06 1.04 7.26
CA ALA A 78 -13.54 1.95 8.30
C ALA A 78 -13.87 3.35 7.73
N ALA A 79 -13.23 3.75 6.63
CA ALA A 79 -13.51 4.98 5.90
C ALA A 79 -14.57 4.82 4.79
N GLY A 80 -15.19 3.64 4.64
CA GLY A 80 -16.22 3.37 3.64
C GLY A 80 -15.71 2.99 2.24
N GLY A 81 -14.43 2.65 2.10
CA GLY A 81 -13.83 2.17 0.85
C GLY A 81 -13.21 0.78 0.94
N ASP A 82 -12.53 0.37 -0.13
CA ASP A 82 -11.71 -0.84 -0.21
C ASP A 82 -10.41 -0.56 -1.01
N LEU A 83 -9.57 -1.57 -1.22
CA LEU A 83 -8.29 -1.41 -1.92
C LEU A 83 -8.42 -0.86 -3.35
N ASP A 84 -9.55 -1.11 -4.02
CA ASP A 84 -9.83 -0.61 -5.37
C ASP A 84 -10.06 0.92 -5.40
N ASP A 85 -10.23 1.55 -4.23
CA ASP A 85 -10.35 3.01 -4.10
C ASP A 85 -9.00 3.69 -3.90
N VAL A 86 -7.90 2.94 -3.73
CA VAL A 86 -6.56 3.51 -3.54
C VAL A 86 -6.10 4.16 -4.84
N VAL A 87 -5.86 5.47 -4.82
CA VAL A 87 -5.44 6.24 -6.00
C VAL A 87 -3.93 6.44 -6.05
N GLU A 88 -3.27 6.42 -4.90
CA GLU A 88 -1.82 6.60 -4.79
C GLU A 88 -1.23 5.70 -3.70
N LEU A 89 -0.06 5.11 -4.00
CA LEU A 89 0.76 4.35 -3.06
C LEU A 89 2.23 4.79 -3.13
N THR A 90 2.74 5.31 -2.01
CA THR A 90 4.19 5.40 -1.80
C THR A 90 4.64 4.24 -0.92
N ARG A 91 5.62 3.48 -1.42
CA ARG A 91 6.14 2.25 -0.83
C ARG A 91 7.56 2.50 -0.33
N PHE A 92 7.76 2.38 0.97
CA PHE A 92 9.07 2.43 1.59
C PHE A 92 9.50 1.01 1.93
N ILE A 93 10.59 0.55 1.32
CA ILE A 93 11.08 -0.82 1.49
C ILE A 93 12.52 -0.76 2.02
N VAL A 94 12.81 -1.56 3.03
CA VAL A 94 14.20 -1.79 3.48
C VAL A 94 14.78 -2.90 2.62
N ASP A 95 16.01 -2.75 2.09
CA ASP A 95 16.71 -3.77 1.29
C ASP A 95 15.84 -4.32 0.14
N LEU A 96 15.72 -3.52 -0.93
CA LEU A 96 14.86 -3.82 -2.08
C LEU A 96 15.23 -5.14 -2.74
N ASP A 97 16.53 -5.38 -2.94
CA ASP A 97 17.05 -6.58 -3.59
C ASP A 97 16.59 -7.86 -2.88
N LYS A 98 16.51 -7.82 -1.54
CA LYS A 98 16.10 -8.96 -0.73
C LYS A 98 14.58 -9.10 -0.61
N ASN A 99 13.87 -7.99 -0.46
CA ASN A 99 12.50 -8.02 0.06
C ASN A 99 11.42 -7.76 -1.01
N GLN A 100 11.77 -7.09 -2.11
CA GLN A 100 10.79 -6.57 -3.06
C GLN A 100 9.95 -7.67 -3.72
N ASP A 101 10.53 -8.80 -4.11
CA ASP A 101 9.81 -9.84 -4.86
C ASP A 101 8.68 -10.49 -4.03
N ALA A 102 8.96 -10.81 -2.77
CA ALA A 102 7.96 -11.35 -1.85
C ALA A 102 6.83 -10.33 -1.57
N ILE A 103 7.19 -9.06 -1.39
CA ILE A 103 6.23 -7.97 -1.20
C ILE A 103 5.35 -7.80 -2.45
N ASN A 104 5.96 -7.73 -3.64
CA ASN A 104 5.25 -7.58 -4.91
C ASN A 104 4.26 -8.71 -5.15
N ALA A 105 4.65 -9.96 -4.89
CA ALA A 105 3.77 -11.11 -5.05
C ALA A 105 2.52 -11.02 -4.15
N VAL A 106 2.65 -10.52 -2.93
CA VAL A 106 1.52 -10.33 -2.01
C VAL A 106 0.64 -9.16 -2.45
N MET A 107 1.24 -8.01 -2.74
CA MET A 107 0.51 -6.83 -3.18
C MET A 107 -0.29 -7.12 -4.47
N ALA A 108 0.30 -7.86 -5.42
CA ALA A 108 -0.38 -8.26 -6.66
C ALA A 108 -1.64 -9.12 -6.39
N ARG A 109 -1.61 -10.02 -5.39
CA ARG A 109 -2.80 -10.80 -5.01
C ARG A 109 -3.90 -9.93 -4.41
N HIS A 110 -3.52 -8.94 -3.58
CA HIS A 110 -4.48 -8.06 -2.91
C HIS A 110 -5.09 -7.01 -3.83
N LEU A 111 -4.28 -6.43 -4.73
CA LEU A 111 -4.71 -5.41 -5.69
C LEU A 111 -5.38 -6.00 -6.94
N GLY A 112 -5.17 -7.27 -7.24
CA GLY A 112 -5.77 -7.93 -8.40
C GLY A 112 -5.46 -7.20 -9.71
N THR A 113 -6.49 -6.66 -10.36
CA THR A 113 -6.35 -5.85 -11.59
C THR A 113 -6.22 -4.36 -11.34
N HIS A 114 -6.42 -3.89 -10.10
CA HIS A 114 -6.28 -2.48 -9.75
C HIS A 114 -4.81 -2.06 -9.76
N ARG A 115 -4.54 -0.85 -10.27
CA ARG A 115 -3.22 -0.27 -10.49
C ARG A 115 -3.23 1.18 -10.00
N PRO A 116 -2.99 1.42 -8.69
CA PRO A 116 -2.78 2.78 -8.18
C PRO A 116 -1.62 3.48 -8.89
N ALA A 117 -1.58 4.82 -8.85
CA ALA A 117 -0.31 5.52 -9.09
C ALA A 117 0.66 5.09 -7.97
N SER A 118 1.91 4.77 -8.31
CA SER A 118 2.83 4.23 -7.30
C SER A 118 4.26 4.71 -7.43
N THR A 119 4.88 4.92 -6.27
CA THR A 119 6.32 5.17 -6.13
C THR A 119 6.89 4.15 -5.14
N SER A 120 8.07 3.62 -5.43
CA SER A 120 8.83 2.75 -4.53
C SER A 120 10.21 3.33 -4.30
N VAL A 121 10.62 3.40 -3.03
CA VAL A 121 11.95 3.87 -2.63
C VAL A 121 12.55 2.93 -1.61
N GLU A 122 13.87 2.74 -1.71
CA GLU A 122 14.62 2.08 -0.65
C GLU A 122 14.84 3.06 0.52
N VAL A 123 14.63 2.58 1.74
CA VAL A 123 14.93 3.31 2.96
C VAL A 123 15.83 2.49 3.88
N VAL A 124 16.65 3.17 4.68
CA VAL A 124 17.59 2.50 5.58
C VAL A 124 16.92 1.82 6.77
N ARG A 125 15.75 2.31 7.20
CA ARG A 125 14.94 1.75 8.29
C ARG A 125 13.53 2.36 8.33
N LEU A 126 12.62 1.68 9.02
CA LEU A 126 11.28 2.18 9.35
C LEU A 126 11.20 2.61 10.82
N ALA A 127 10.23 3.47 11.16
CA ALA A 127 10.19 4.14 12.46
C ALA A 127 9.64 3.26 13.60
N THR A 128 8.68 2.37 13.30
CA THR A 128 7.90 1.66 14.32
C THR A 128 8.66 0.53 15.00
N ASP A 129 9.38 -0.31 14.23
CA ASP A 129 10.12 -1.46 14.76
C ASP A 129 11.24 -1.83 13.77
N PRO A 130 12.47 -2.16 14.24
CA PRO A 130 13.60 -2.48 13.37
C PRO A 130 13.42 -3.73 12.50
N ARG A 131 12.46 -4.61 12.82
CA ARG A 131 12.15 -5.81 12.02
C ARG A 131 11.31 -5.48 10.78
N LEU A 132 10.68 -4.30 10.73
CA LEU A 132 9.81 -3.93 9.62
C LEU A 132 10.62 -3.68 8.35
N VAL A 133 10.14 -4.24 7.24
CA VAL A 133 10.75 -4.07 5.91
C VAL A 133 9.84 -3.38 4.90
N LEU A 134 8.58 -3.09 5.26
CA LEU A 134 7.60 -2.43 4.40
C LEU A 134 6.75 -1.42 5.18
N GLU A 135 6.62 -0.21 4.62
CA GLU A 135 5.62 0.78 4.98
C GLU A 135 4.91 1.32 3.72
N LEU A 136 3.59 1.46 3.81
CA LEU A 136 2.75 2.01 2.74
C LEU A 136 2.11 3.32 3.21
N ALA A 137 2.40 4.42 2.51
CA ALA A 137 1.59 5.63 2.58
C ALA A 137 0.59 5.60 1.41
N ALA A 138 -0.68 5.86 1.70
CA ALA A 138 -1.76 5.71 0.73
C ALA A 138 -2.72 6.89 0.73
N VAL A 139 -3.23 7.22 -0.46
CA VAL A 139 -4.39 8.09 -0.64
C VAL A 139 -5.46 7.29 -1.36
N ALA A 140 -6.70 7.39 -0.90
CA ALA A 140 -7.85 6.74 -1.53
C ALA A 140 -8.96 7.74 -1.85
N ALA A 141 -9.73 7.46 -2.90
CA ALA A 141 -10.93 8.20 -3.25
C ALA A 141 -12.15 7.29 -3.06
N VAL A 142 -12.76 7.36 -1.88
CA VAL A 142 -13.88 6.48 -1.51
C VAL A 142 -15.20 7.00 -2.09
N PRO A 143 -16.15 6.12 -2.47
CA PRO A 143 -17.48 6.53 -2.91
C PRO A 143 -18.18 7.42 -1.87
N ALA A 144 -19.00 8.37 -2.35
CA ALA A 144 -19.65 9.39 -1.53
C ALA A 144 -20.75 8.83 -0.60
#